data_AF-A0A0A9WR89-F1
#
_entry.id   AF-A0A0A9WR89-F1
#
_cell.length_a   1.000
_cell.length_b   1.000
_cell.length_c   1.000
_cell.angle_alpha   90.00
_cell.angle_beta   90.00
_cell.angle_gamma   90.00
#
_symmetry.space_group_name_H-M   'P 1'
#
loop_
_entity.id
_entity.type
_entity.pdbx_description
1 polymer ?
#
loop_
_entity_poly.entity_id
_entity_poly.type
_entity_poly.pdbx_seq_one_letter_code
_entity_poly.pdbx_strand_id
1 'polypeptide(L)'
;MVGFVCRSLWESVHAMPQRIIPHLRDSLFGCLLLRRKVPNSKELRSTFWGIIRSCIFLICHGVGYSGTACLLKRIVGSYNFYTASLVPSFLSSVAAILIERPSRRPLLSLYVTNVASETLFKMAVSRKIITPIPYGDMFVFSTSTAFLMYIYRRYGLPRDPAFSLLRFLVGPYEEHGYSKQPEEMSPPKSTPIDYKMGLFKLKMLQFRNWFLNQLYLVKCGTSHITCPHPYSCSYYILEGVSKKFFYGYVFQLCIKLFLNVKQIMKRPSIALNIPFWPETLRLSVAGKDTRNQRILHCQLSPLVS
;
A
#
# COMPACT_ATOMS: atom_id res chain seq x y z
N MET A 1 22.35 -20.42 24.41
CA MET A 1 21.66 -19.84 23.23
C MET A 1 20.19 -20.26 23.11
N VAL A 2 19.83 -21.55 23.12
CA VAL A 2 18.42 -22.01 23.07
C VAL A 2 17.58 -21.49 24.26
N GLY A 3 18.14 -21.46 25.47
CA GLY A 3 17.47 -20.90 26.65
C GLY A 3 17.24 -19.38 26.61
N PHE A 4 18.06 -18.62 25.85
CA PHE A 4 17.90 -17.17 25.71
C PHE A 4 16.82 -16.83 24.68
N VAL A 5 16.73 -17.62 23.59
CA VAL A 5 15.68 -17.50 22.58
C VAL A 5 14.33 -17.93 23.14
N CYS A 6 14.26 -19.05 23.89
CA CYS A 6 13.03 -19.45 24.59
C CYS A 6 12.60 -18.44 25.67
N ARG A 7 13.53 -17.86 26.44
CA ARG A 7 13.20 -16.83 27.44
C ARG A 7 12.73 -15.53 26.79
N SER A 8 13.35 -15.11 25.69
CA SER A 8 12.94 -13.90 24.95
C SER A 8 11.60 -14.09 24.20
N LEU A 9 11.31 -15.28 23.67
CA LEU A 9 10.00 -15.65 23.14
C LEU A 9 8.93 -15.75 24.24
N TRP A 10 9.27 -16.34 25.39
CA TRP A 10 8.38 -16.44 26.56
C TRP A 10 8.01 -15.08 27.13
N GLU A 11 8.99 -14.17 27.27
CA GLU A 11 8.76 -12.79 27.70
C GLU A 11 7.96 -11.99 26.66
N SER A 12 8.18 -12.21 25.35
CA SER A 12 7.40 -11.57 24.29
C SER A 12 5.94 -12.06 24.25
N VAL A 13 5.71 -13.35 24.53
CA VAL A 13 4.36 -13.95 24.61
C VAL A 13 3.63 -13.54 25.89
N HIS A 14 4.32 -13.39 27.02
CA HIS A 14 3.73 -12.89 28.27
C HIS A 14 3.47 -11.37 28.27
N ALA A 15 4.23 -10.58 27.51
CA ALA A 15 4.00 -9.15 27.33
C ALA A 15 2.88 -8.81 26.31
N MET A 16 2.47 -9.78 25.48
CA MET A 16 1.42 -9.61 24.49
C MET A 16 0.03 -9.23 25.07
N PRO A 17 -0.54 -9.89 26.11
CA PRO A 17 -1.91 -9.61 26.53
C PRO A 17 -2.16 -8.19 27.03
N GLN A 18 -1.18 -7.50 27.64
CA GLN A 18 -1.39 -6.13 28.16
C GLN A 18 -1.29 -5.02 27.12
N ARG A 19 -0.55 -5.22 26.00
CA ARG A 19 -0.48 -4.25 24.89
C ARG A 19 -1.54 -4.50 23.81
N ILE A 20 -2.08 -5.71 23.72
CA ILE A 20 -3.02 -6.10 22.66
C ILE A 20 -4.41 -5.52 22.86
N ILE A 21 -4.97 -5.51 24.06
CA ILE A 21 -6.38 -5.10 24.29
C ILE A 21 -6.71 -3.69 23.75
N PRO A 22 -5.90 -2.63 23.98
CA PRO A 22 -6.16 -1.32 23.39
C PRO A 22 -5.98 -1.32 21.85
N HIS A 23 -4.94 -1.98 21.33
CA HIS A 23 -4.70 -2.08 19.88
C HIS A 23 -5.71 -2.95 19.12
N LEU A 24 -6.28 -3.96 19.79
CA LEU A 24 -7.28 -4.85 19.22
C LEU A 24 -8.61 -4.08 19.05
N ARG A 25 -8.96 -3.22 20.01
CA ARG A 25 -10.10 -2.30 19.91
C ARG A 25 -9.92 -1.32 18.75
N ASP A 26 -8.74 -0.73 18.61
CA ASP A 26 -8.45 0.23 17.53
C ASP A 26 -8.41 -0.45 16.15
N SER A 27 -7.91 -1.68 16.07
CA SER A 27 -7.88 -2.49 14.84
C SER A 27 -9.27 -3.03 14.45
N LEU A 28 -10.09 -3.46 15.42
CA LEU A 28 -11.50 -3.81 15.21
C LEU A 28 -12.32 -2.59 14.79
N PHE A 29 -12.10 -1.44 15.42
CA PHE A 29 -12.74 -0.19 15.06
C PHE A 29 -12.34 0.24 13.64
N GLY A 30 -11.05 0.15 13.28
CA GLY A 30 -10.57 0.37 11.92
C GLY A 30 -11.21 -0.56 10.88
N CYS A 31 -11.35 -1.86 11.19
CA CYS A 31 -12.01 -2.83 10.32
C CYS A 31 -13.52 -2.57 10.17
N LEU A 32 -14.18 -2.10 11.22
CA LEU A 32 -15.59 -1.70 11.20
C LEU A 32 -15.80 -0.43 10.35
N LEU A 33 -14.88 0.54 10.45
CA LEU A 33 -14.92 1.78 9.68
C LEU A 33 -14.71 1.58 8.18
N LEU A 34 -13.82 0.67 7.79
CA LEU A 34 -13.58 0.36 6.38
C LEU A 34 -14.80 -0.25 5.67
N ARG A 35 -15.76 -0.83 6.41
CA ARG A 35 -16.90 -1.56 5.81
C ARG A 35 -18.17 -0.73 5.60
N ARG A 36 -18.24 0.52 6.08
CA ARG A 36 -19.32 1.50 5.81
C ARG A 36 -20.77 1.01 6.02
N LYS A 37 -20.98 -0.18 6.60
CA LYS A 37 -22.26 -0.87 6.78
C LYS A 37 -22.33 -1.44 8.20
N VAL A 38 -23.49 -1.32 8.85
CA VAL A 38 -23.72 -1.88 10.18
C VAL A 38 -23.54 -3.41 10.08
N PRO A 39 -22.55 -4.01 10.78
CA PRO A 39 -22.20 -5.40 10.58
C PRO A 39 -23.33 -6.30 11.06
N ASN A 40 -23.73 -7.24 10.20
CA ASN A 40 -24.58 -8.34 10.62
C ASN A 40 -23.79 -9.23 11.59
N SER A 41 -24.42 -9.69 12.68
CA SER A 41 -23.77 -10.53 13.71
C SER A 41 -23.03 -11.75 13.14
N LYS A 42 -23.53 -12.30 12.02
CA LYS A 42 -22.88 -13.40 11.29
C LYS A 42 -21.55 -12.99 10.64
N GLU A 43 -21.47 -11.79 10.06
CA GLU A 43 -20.25 -11.26 9.43
C GLU A 43 -19.20 -10.85 10.46
N LEU A 44 -19.64 -10.32 11.60
CA LEU A 44 -18.76 -9.98 12.72
C LEU A 44 -18.09 -11.25 13.26
N ARG A 45 -18.86 -12.32 13.46
CA ARG A 45 -18.33 -13.63 13.88
C ARG A 45 -17.32 -14.19 12.88
N SER A 46 -17.59 -14.10 11.57
CA SER A 46 -16.65 -14.51 10.53
C SER A 46 -15.34 -13.70 10.55
N THR A 47 -15.45 -12.40 10.79
CA THR A 47 -14.28 -11.50 10.86
C THR A 47 -13.43 -11.81 12.08
N PHE A 48 -14.06 -12.06 13.23
CA PHE A 48 -13.38 -12.46 14.46
C PHE A 48 -12.58 -13.76 14.30
N TRP A 49 -13.20 -14.80 13.72
CA TRP A 49 -12.49 -16.03 13.37
C TRP A 49 -11.34 -15.79 12.39
N GLY A 50 -11.51 -14.85 11.45
CA GLY A 50 -10.45 -14.43 10.55
C GLY A 50 -9.28 -13.72 11.23
N ILE A 51 -9.50 -13.02 12.35
CA ILE A 51 -8.43 -12.39 13.15
C ILE A 51 -7.67 -13.48 13.92
N ILE A 52 -8.39 -14.36 14.62
CA ILE A 52 -7.78 -15.49 15.35
C ILE A 52 -6.91 -16.33 14.42
N ARG A 53 -7.42 -16.64 13.23
CA ARG A 53 -6.67 -17.42 12.23
C ARG A 53 -5.37 -16.75 11.81
N SER A 54 -5.36 -15.42 11.63
CA SER A 54 -4.13 -14.68 11.31
C SER A 54 -3.18 -14.56 12.51
N CYS A 55 -3.70 -14.53 13.75
CA CYS A 55 -2.86 -14.65 14.95
C CYS A 55 -2.19 -16.03 15.01
N ILE A 56 -2.93 -17.11 14.73
CA ILE A 56 -2.38 -18.47 14.67
C ILE A 56 -1.33 -18.57 13.57
N PHE A 57 -1.55 -17.97 12.40
CA PHE A 57 -0.55 -17.86 11.34
C PHE A 57 0.78 -17.25 11.84
N LEU A 58 0.71 -16.10 12.51
CA LEU A 58 1.90 -15.39 13.00
C LEU A 58 2.62 -16.18 14.12
N ILE A 59 1.87 -16.78 15.03
CA ILE A 59 2.42 -17.63 16.10
C ILE A 59 3.07 -18.88 15.51
N CYS A 60 2.41 -19.54 14.55
CA CYS A 60 2.93 -20.72 13.88
C CYS A 60 4.23 -20.40 13.14
N HIS A 61 4.36 -19.21 12.54
CA HIS A 61 5.60 -18.79 11.88
C HIS A 61 6.78 -18.66 12.87
N GLY A 62 6.58 -17.98 14.00
CA GLY A 62 7.63 -17.78 15.00
C GLY A 62 8.02 -19.05 15.76
N VAL A 63 7.02 -19.80 16.24
CA VAL A 63 7.23 -21.05 16.96
C VAL A 63 7.73 -22.15 16.01
N GLY A 64 7.18 -22.20 14.79
CA GLY A 64 7.59 -23.16 13.76
C GLY A 64 9.04 -22.96 13.32
N TYR A 65 9.53 -21.73 13.24
CA TYR A 65 10.94 -21.45 12.97
C TYR A 65 11.83 -22.04 14.07
N SER A 66 11.50 -21.75 15.33
CA SER A 66 12.27 -22.24 16.48
C SER A 66 12.24 -23.76 16.57
N GLY A 67 11.07 -24.38 16.35
CA GLY A 67 10.90 -25.83 16.37
C GLY A 67 11.65 -26.52 15.23
N THR A 68 11.53 -26.03 14.00
CA THR A 68 12.23 -26.59 12.83
C THR A 68 13.74 -26.40 12.93
N ALA A 69 14.23 -25.27 13.46
CA ALA A 69 15.66 -25.07 13.68
C ALA A 69 16.24 -26.07 14.69
N CYS A 70 15.53 -26.31 15.80
CA CYS A 70 15.93 -27.32 16.80
C CYS A 70 15.89 -28.74 16.23
N LEU A 71 14.85 -29.08 15.45
CA LEU A 71 14.73 -30.40 14.83
C LEU A 71 15.85 -30.63 13.80
N LEU A 72 16.13 -29.64 12.96
CA LEU A 72 17.17 -29.73 11.94
C LEU A 72 18.56 -29.84 12.56
N LYS A 73 18.79 -29.14 13.69
CA LYS A 73 20.01 -29.31 14.50
C LYS A 73 20.13 -30.75 15.02
N ARG A 74 19.05 -31.35 15.51
CA ARG A 74 19.06 -32.72 16.03
C ARG A 74 19.36 -33.76 14.94
N ILE A 75 18.90 -33.51 13.71
CA ILE A 75 19.10 -34.43 12.58
C ILE A 75 20.50 -34.27 11.96
N VAL A 76 20.93 -33.04 11.70
CA VAL A 76 22.16 -32.77 10.93
C VAL A 76 23.40 -32.60 11.81
N GLY A 77 23.24 -32.26 13.09
CA GLY A 77 24.34 -32.08 14.05
C GLY A 77 25.24 -30.85 13.82
N SER A 78 25.33 -30.34 12.57
CA SER A 78 26.19 -29.22 12.17
C SER A 78 25.45 -27.88 11.99
N TYR A 79 26.15 -26.77 12.29
CA TYR A 79 25.68 -25.40 12.05
C TYR A 79 26.25 -24.86 10.73
N ASN A 80 25.42 -24.82 9.69
CA ASN A 80 25.70 -24.13 8.44
C ASN A 80 24.66 -23.03 8.22
N PHE A 81 24.95 -22.03 7.38
CA PHE A 81 23.99 -20.96 7.06
C PHE A 81 22.63 -21.52 6.59
N TYR A 82 22.65 -22.60 5.82
CA TYR A 82 21.47 -23.29 5.33
C TYR A 82 20.64 -23.94 6.46
N THR A 83 21.30 -24.63 7.40
CA THR A 83 20.62 -25.35 8.48
C THR A 83 20.23 -24.44 9.65
N ALA A 84 20.95 -23.35 9.85
CA ALA A 84 20.70 -22.40 10.93
C ALA A 84 19.56 -21.41 10.63
N SER A 85 19.35 -21.08 9.36
CA SER A 85 18.40 -20.00 9.01
C SER A 85 17.57 -20.28 7.77
N LEU A 86 18.15 -20.73 6.64
CA LEU A 86 17.38 -20.83 5.39
C LEU A 86 16.28 -21.90 5.43
N VAL A 87 16.66 -23.15 5.77
CA VAL A 87 15.73 -24.29 5.75
C VAL A 87 14.64 -24.16 6.85
N PRO A 88 14.97 -23.82 8.12
CA PRO A 88 13.94 -23.63 9.15
C PRO A 88 12.96 -22.50 8.82
N SER A 89 13.47 -21.38 8.26
CA SER A 89 12.62 -20.25 7.87
C SER A 89 11.71 -20.62 6.71
N PHE A 90 12.22 -21.36 5.73
CA PHE A 90 11.42 -21.81 4.59
C PHE A 90 10.31 -22.77 5.01
N LEU A 91 10.64 -23.82 5.77
CA LEU A 91 9.67 -24.81 6.25
C LEU A 91 8.60 -24.17 7.15
N SER A 92 9.01 -23.28 8.07
CA SER A 92 8.06 -22.55 8.91
C SER A 92 7.13 -21.64 8.09
N SER A 93 7.68 -20.96 7.08
CA SER A 93 6.89 -20.09 6.20
C SER A 93 5.88 -20.87 5.37
N VAL A 94 6.25 -22.06 4.86
CA VAL A 94 5.35 -22.96 4.13
C VAL A 94 4.25 -23.51 5.06
N ALA A 95 4.59 -23.93 6.28
CA ALA A 95 3.59 -24.38 7.25
C ALA A 95 2.62 -23.24 7.63
N ALA A 96 3.14 -22.04 7.89
CA ALA A 96 2.33 -20.89 8.25
C ALA A 96 1.38 -20.49 7.11
N ILE A 97 1.87 -20.37 5.86
CA ILE A 97 1.02 -19.91 4.75
C ILE A 97 -0.15 -20.85 4.43
N LEU A 98 0.01 -22.15 4.70
CA LEU A 98 -1.05 -23.14 4.56
C LEU A 98 -2.20 -22.92 5.57
N ILE A 99 -1.87 -22.41 6.77
CA ILE A 99 -2.87 -22.07 7.79
C ILE A 99 -3.67 -20.84 7.38
N GLU A 100 -3.05 -19.84 6.75
CA GLU A 100 -3.71 -18.58 6.39
C GLU A 100 -4.82 -18.79 5.33
N ARG A 101 -5.85 -17.92 5.34
CA ARG A 101 -6.98 -18.02 4.42
C ARG A 101 -6.53 -17.78 2.97
N PRO A 102 -6.95 -18.61 1.99
CA PRO A 102 -6.49 -18.50 0.60
C PRO A 102 -6.71 -17.12 -0.02
N SER A 103 -7.79 -16.42 0.34
CA SER A 103 -8.08 -15.08 -0.15
C SER A 103 -7.08 -13.99 0.28
N ARG A 104 -6.29 -14.21 1.35
CA ARG A 104 -5.31 -13.22 1.87
C ARG A 104 -3.87 -13.50 1.42
N ARG A 105 -3.55 -14.75 1.06
CA ARG A 105 -2.20 -15.20 0.71
C ARG A 105 -1.54 -14.38 -0.41
N PRO A 106 -2.24 -13.99 -1.50
CA PRO A 106 -1.58 -13.28 -2.58
C PRO A 106 -1.18 -11.85 -2.23
N LEU A 107 -2.02 -11.13 -1.47
CA LEU A 107 -1.70 -9.77 -1.02
C LEU A 107 -0.53 -9.79 -0.03
N LEU A 108 -0.51 -10.77 0.89
CA LEU A 108 0.59 -10.97 1.82
C LEU A 108 1.89 -11.30 1.08
N SER A 109 1.82 -12.19 0.07
CA SER A 109 2.97 -12.54 -0.75
C SER A 109 3.50 -11.33 -1.51
N LEU A 110 2.64 -10.52 -2.12
CA LEU A 110 3.05 -9.29 -2.81
C LEU A 110 3.79 -8.33 -1.88
N TYR A 111 3.25 -8.14 -0.67
CA TYR A 111 3.88 -7.30 0.34
C TYR A 111 5.24 -7.84 0.80
N VAL A 112 5.30 -9.12 1.18
CA VAL A 112 6.53 -9.73 1.70
C VAL A 112 7.60 -9.82 0.63
N THR A 113 7.27 -10.13 -0.62
CA THR A 113 8.23 -10.14 -1.73
C THR A 113 8.85 -8.76 -1.95
N ASN A 114 8.06 -7.68 -1.82
CA ASN A 114 8.55 -6.32 -1.95
C ASN A 114 9.50 -5.92 -0.79
N VAL A 115 9.16 -6.28 0.45
CA VAL A 115 10.05 -6.05 1.60
C VAL A 115 11.31 -6.90 1.50
N ALA A 116 11.19 -8.13 0.99
CA ALA A 116 12.31 -9.04 0.81
C ALA A 116 13.32 -8.51 -0.21
N SER A 117 12.87 -7.97 -1.35
CA SER A 117 13.76 -7.39 -2.36
C SER A 117 14.52 -6.16 -1.82
N GLU A 118 13.86 -5.29 -1.05
CA GLU A 118 14.51 -4.18 -0.36
C GLU A 118 15.57 -4.66 0.64
N THR A 119 15.24 -5.70 1.42
CA THR A 119 16.16 -6.25 2.44
C THR A 119 17.36 -6.92 1.78
N LEU A 120 17.16 -7.67 0.69
CA LEU A 120 18.24 -8.28 -0.10
C LEU A 120 19.18 -7.23 -0.67
N PHE A 121 18.64 -6.14 -1.22
CA PHE A 121 19.45 -5.03 -1.71
C PHE A 121 20.30 -4.42 -0.60
N LYS A 122 19.72 -4.12 0.56
CA LYS A 122 20.46 -3.57 1.71
C LYS A 122 21.53 -4.52 2.25
N MET A 123 21.22 -5.81 2.30
CA MET A 123 22.20 -6.84 2.69
C MET A 123 23.36 -6.91 1.68
N ALA A 124 23.08 -6.83 0.38
CA ALA A 124 24.11 -6.84 -0.66
C ALA A 124 25.03 -5.61 -0.59
N VAL A 125 24.46 -4.42 -0.32
CA VAL A 125 25.22 -3.18 -0.10
C VAL A 125 26.07 -3.28 1.18
N SER A 126 25.50 -3.78 2.27
CA SER A 126 26.22 -3.96 3.55
C SER A 126 27.41 -4.92 3.42
N ARG A 127 27.31 -5.93 2.55
CA ARG A 127 28.39 -6.90 2.28
C ARG A 127 29.37 -6.45 1.20
N LYS A 128 29.27 -5.21 0.69
CA LYS A 128 30.10 -4.65 -0.38
C LYS A 128 30.05 -5.46 -1.70
N ILE A 129 28.96 -6.20 -1.94
CA ILE A 129 28.75 -6.92 -3.21
C ILE A 129 28.32 -5.93 -4.30
N ILE A 130 27.47 -4.97 -3.93
CA ILE A 130 26.95 -3.93 -4.81
C ILE A 130 27.34 -2.57 -4.21
N THR A 131 27.84 -1.66 -5.04
CA THR A 131 28.14 -0.29 -4.62
C THR A 131 26.85 0.43 -4.21
N PRO A 132 26.83 1.24 -3.14
CA PRO A 132 25.64 1.99 -2.74
C PRO A 132 25.26 2.99 -3.82
N ILE A 133 24.16 2.73 -4.53
CA ILE A 133 23.59 3.64 -5.53
C ILE A 133 22.60 4.57 -4.81
N PRO A 134 22.66 5.90 -5.03
CA PRO A 134 21.64 6.81 -4.51
C PRO A 134 20.25 6.41 -5.03
N TYR A 135 19.27 6.32 -4.15
CA TYR A 135 17.90 5.87 -4.46
C TYR A 135 17.80 4.42 -5.00
N GLY A 136 18.77 3.55 -4.70
CA GLY A 136 18.76 2.17 -5.18
C GLY A 136 17.56 1.34 -4.72
N ASP A 137 17.00 1.64 -3.54
CA ASP A 137 15.74 1.09 -3.06
C ASP A 137 14.55 1.44 -3.97
N MET A 138 14.51 2.67 -4.48
CA MET A 138 13.49 3.11 -5.45
C MET A 138 13.63 2.36 -6.77
N PHE A 139 14.85 2.13 -7.27
CA PHE A 139 15.08 1.32 -8.47
C PHE A 139 14.59 -0.12 -8.30
N VAL A 140 14.95 -0.77 -7.19
CA VAL A 140 14.51 -2.16 -6.91
C VAL A 140 12.98 -2.24 -6.83
N PHE A 141 12.34 -1.26 -6.20
CA PHE A 141 10.88 -1.18 -6.13
C PHE A 141 10.25 -0.98 -7.52
N SER A 142 10.77 -0.03 -8.30
CA SER A 142 10.28 0.27 -9.66
C SER A 142 10.43 -0.92 -10.60
N THR A 143 11.59 -1.59 -10.60
CA THR A 143 11.82 -2.79 -11.43
C THR A 143 10.92 -3.95 -11.01
N SER A 144 10.77 -4.18 -9.70
CA SER A 144 9.87 -5.23 -9.17
C SER A 144 8.41 -4.98 -9.55
N THR A 145 7.97 -3.72 -9.46
CA THR A 145 6.61 -3.30 -9.84
C THR A 145 6.40 -3.42 -11.35
N ALA A 146 7.38 -3.01 -12.16
CA ALA A 146 7.32 -3.17 -13.61
C ALA A 146 7.22 -4.64 -14.03
N PHE A 147 7.98 -5.52 -13.37
CA PHE A 147 7.90 -6.97 -13.60
C PHE A 147 6.53 -7.54 -13.21
N LEU A 148 5.98 -7.11 -12.08
CA LEU A 148 4.62 -7.50 -11.67
C LEU A 148 3.57 -7.05 -12.71
N MET A 149 3.66 -5.82 -13.21
CA MET A 149 2.75 -5.30 -14.23
C MET A 149 2.88 -6.05 -15.56
N TYR A 150 4.09 -6.45 -15.94
CA TYR A 150 4.31 -7.31 -17.11
C TYR A 150 3.57 -8.65 -16.98
N ILE A 151 3.69 -9.32 -15.83
CA ILE A 151 2.98 -10.57 -15.56
C ILE A 151 1.47 -10.34 -15.56
N TYR A 152 1.00 -9.25 -14.93
CA TYR A 152 -0.42 -8.88 -14.90
C TYR A 152 -1.01 -8.72 -16.30
N ARG A 153 -0.30 -8.04 -17.21
CA ARG A 153 -0.73 -7.87 -18.61
C ARG A 153 -0.78 -9.20 -19.37
N ARG A 154 0.14 -10.12 -19.07
CA ARG A 154 0.29 -11.38 -19.83
C ARG A 154 -0.67 -12.48 -19.37
N TYR A 155 -0.90 -12.61 -18.06
CA TYR A 155 -1.68 -13.72 -17.49
C TYR A 155 -3.01 -13.28 -16.86
N GLY A 156 -3.21 -11.97 -16.65
CA GLY A 156 -4.34 -11.45 -15.89
C GLY A 156 -4.26 -11.81 -14.41
N LEU A 157 -5.19 -11.26 -13.62
CA LEU A 157 -5.34 -11.61 -12.20
C LEU A 157 -6.70 -12.29 -11.98
N PRO A 158 -6.78 -13.28 -11.07
CA PRO A 158 -8.06 -13.84 -10.66
C PRO A 158 -8.96 -12.77 -10.04
N ARG A 159 -10.27 -12.92 -10.19
CA ARG A 159 -11.31 -11.96 -9.72
C ARG A 159 -11.52 -12.02 -8.21
N ASP A 160 -10.44 -11.98 -7.44
CA ASP A 160 -10.50 -11.97 -5.98
C ASP A 160 -10.60 -10.54 -5.44
N PRO A 161 -11.36 -10.31 -4.35
CA PRO A 161 -11.48 -8.99 -3.73
C PRO A 161 -10.15 -8.44 -3.21
N ALA A 162 -9.18 -9.31 -2.90
CA ALA A 162 -7.83 -8.92 -2.49
C ALA A 162 -7.07 -8.16 -3.58
N PHE A 163 -7.39 -8.41 -4.85
CA PHE A 163 -6.78 -7.77 -6.00
C PHE A 163 -7.61 -6.61 -6.57
N SER A 164 -8.79 -6.35 -5.99
CA SER A 164 -9.64 -5.23 -6.40
C SER A 164 -8.93 -3.89 -6.27
N LEU A 165 -8.12 -3.70 -5.21
CA LEU A 165 -7.30 -2.50 -5.04
C LEU A 165 -6.23 -2.38 -6.13
N LEU A 166 -5.56 -3.47 -6.49
CA LEU A 166 -4.52 -3.48 -7.53
C LEU A 166 -5.14 -3.17 -8.90
N ARG A 167 -6.27 -3.81 -9.24
CA ARG A 167 -7.02 -3.52 -10.47
C ARG A 167 -7.55 -2.09 -10.49
N PHE A 168 -8.00 -1.58 -9.35
CA PHE A 168 -8.36 -0.17 -9.23
C PHE A 168 -7.15 0.71 -9.50
N LEU A 169 -6.00 0.45 -8.89
CA LEU A 169 -4.80 1.28 -9.02
C LEU A 169 -4.27 1.33 -10.47
N VAL A 170 -4.19 0.17 -11.13
CA VAL A 170 -3.68 0.02 -12.50
C VAL A 170 -4.69 0.54 -13.54
N GLY A 171 -5.98 0.30 -13.31
CA GLY A 171 -7.05 0.74 -14.21
C GLY A 171 -7.41 -0.28 -15.30
N PRO A 172 -8.52 -0.04 -16.02
CA PRO A 172 -9.13 -1.03 -16.90
C PRO A 172 -8.37 -1.26 -18.22
N TYR A 173 -7.56 -0.30 -18.65
CA TYR A 173 -6.88 -0.33 -19.94
C TYR A 173 -5.69 -1.30 -20.00
N GLU A 174 -5.10 -1.66 -18.86
CA GLU A 174 -3.96 -2.59 -18.79
C GLU A 174 -4.37 -4.01 -18.43
N GLU A 175 -5.68 -4.27 -18.29
CA GLU A 175 -6.17 -5.61 -17.99
C GLU A 175 -5.95 -6.56 -19.19
N HIS A 176 -5.63 -7.81 -18.88
CA HIS A 176 -5.44 -8.84 -19.89
C HIS A 176 -6.68 -8.98 -20.78
N GLY A 177 -6.50 -8.94 -22.10
CA GLY A 177 -7.58 -9.06 -23.08
C GLY A 177 -8.34 -7.76 -23.36
N TYR A 178 -7.89 -6.60 -22.87
CA TYR A 178 -8.47 -5.31 -23.26
C TYR A 178 -8.23 -5.05 -24.76
N SER A 179 -9.31 -4.85 -25.51
CA SER A 179 -9.26 -4.46 -26.92
C SER A 179 -9.58 -2.98 -27.06
N LYS A 180 -8.77 -2.26 -27.85
CA LYS A 180 -8.96 -0.85 -28.15
C LYS A 180 -10.30 -0.67 -28.86
N GLN A 181 -11.27 -0.11 -28.16
CA GLN A 181 -12.46 0.43 -28.79
C GLN A 181 -12.08 1.75 -29.47
N PRO A 182 -12.33 1.92 -30.78
CA PRO A 182 -12.11 3.20 -31.44
C PRO A 182 -13.14 4.21 -30.91
N GLU A 183 -12.72 5.05 -29.97
CA GLU A 183 -13.49 6.25 -29.63
C GLU A 183 -13.22 7.34 -30.67
N GLU A 184 -14.29 7.80 -31.33
CA GLU A 184 -14.22 8.97 -32.21
C GLU A 184 -13.87 10.22 -31.39
N MET A 185 -12.68 10.77 -31.64
CA MET A 185 -12.19 11.96 -30.96
C MET A 185 -12.83 13.22 -31.57
N SER A 186 -14.01 13.61 -31.06
CA SER A 186 -14.66 14.86 -31.46
C SER A 186 -14.11 16.06 -30.66
N PRO A 187 -13.98 17.25 -31.29
CA PRO A 187 -13.60 18.46 -30.57
C PRO A 187 -14.63 18.77 -29.47
N PRO A 188 -14.20 19.31 -28.31
CA PRO A 188 -15.10 19.60 -27.21
C PRO A 188 -16.15 20.61 -27.66
N LYS A 189 -17.44 20.27 -27.51
CA LYS A 189 -18.55 21.20 -27.77
C LYS A 189 -18.44 22.38 -26.78
N SER A 190 -18.01 23.54 -27.26
CA SER A 190 -17.95 24.76 -26.46
C SER A 190 -19.38 25.22 -26.14
N THR A 191 -19.69 25.42 -24.86
CA THR A 191 -20.95 26.07 -24.51
C THR A 191 -20.90 27.53 -24.94
N PRO A 192 -21.92 28.03 -25.67
CA PRO A 192 -21.98 29.44 -26.05
C PRO A 192 -21.99 30.31 -24.80
N ILE A 193 -21.24 31.41 -24.86
CA ILE A 193 -21.09 32.35 -23.75
C ILE A 193 -22.33 33.26 -23.74
N ASP A 194 -23.18 33.13 -22.73
CA ASP A 194 -24.29 34.06 -22.49
C ASP A 194 -23.83 35.23 -21.60
N TYR A 195 -23.74 36.41 -22.20
CA TYR A 195 -23.29 37.66 -21.57
C TYR A 195 -24.29 38.23 -20.55
N LYS A 196 -25.51 37.67 -20.45
CA LYS A 196 -26.46 38.00 -19.37
C LYS A 196 -26.10 37.35 -18.04
N MET A 197 -25.14 36.43 -18.03
CA MET A 197 -24.74 35.70 -16.83
C MET A 197 -23.66 36.47 -16.04
N GLY A 198 -23.73 36.48 -14.70
CA GLY A 198 -22.83 37.28 -13.87
C GLY A 198 -21.33 37.03 -14.14
N LEU A 199 -20.50 38.07 -13.92
CA LEU A 199 -19.05 38.10 -14.23
C LEU A 199 -18.29 36.85 -13.75
N PHE A 200 -18.60 36.36 -12.55
CA PHE A 200 -17.98 35.16 -11.98
C PHE A 200 -18.29 33.90 -12.80
N LYS A 201 -19.55 33.72 -13.22
CA LYS A 201 -19.96 32.60 -14.07
C LYS A 201 -19.34 32.70 -15.46
N LEU A 202 -19.25 33.89 -16.03
CA LEU A 202 -18.58 34.13 -17.31
C LEU A 202 -17.11 33.73 -17.27
N LYS A 203 -16.35 34.21 -16.28
CA LYS A 203 -14.94 33.81 -16.08
C LYS A 203 -14.79 32.31 -15.86
N MET A 204 -15.67 31.69 -15.07
CA MET A 204 -15.66 30.23 -14.85
C MET A 204 -15.92 29.45 -16.14
N LEU A 205 -16.87 29.89 -16.98
CA LEU A 205 -17.15 29.28 -18.27
C LEU A 205 -15.97 29.44 -19.25
N GLN A 206 -15.37 30.62 -19.29
CA GLN A 206 -14.19 30.89 -20.11
C GLN A 206 -13.00 30.01 -19.69
N PHE A 207 -12.74 29.93 -18.38
CA PHE A 207 -11.72 29.03 -17.84
C PHE A 207 -12.01 27.57 -18.16
N ARG A 208 -13.27 27.12 -18.02
CA ARG A 208 -13.69 25.76 -18.38
C ARG A 208 -13.45 25.46 -19.85
N ASN A 209 -13.86 26.36 -20.74
CA ASN A 209 -13.67 26.19 -22.19
C ASN A 209 -12.17 26.15 -22.55
N TRP A 210 -11.36 27.02 -21.94
CA TRP A 210 -9.90 26.98 -22.09
C TRP A 210 -9.30 25.66 -21.59
N PHE A 211 -9.71 25.20 -20.41
CA PHE A 211 -9.24 23.95 -19.82
C PHE A 211 -9.62 22.72 -20.65
N LEU A 212 -10.85 22.65 -21.16
CA LEU A 212 -11.30 21.59 -22.05
C LEU A 212 -10.49 21.56 -23.36
N ASN A 213 -10.14 22.74 -23.89
CA ASN A 213 -9.30 22.83 -25.09
C ASN A 213 -7.87 22.35 -24.82
N GLN A 214 -7.28 22.73 -23.67
CA GLN A 214 -5.96 22.21 -23.27
C GLN A 214 -5.97 20.69 -23.06
N LEU A 215 -7.00 20.15 -22.42
CA LEU A 215 -7.17 18.70 -22.27
C LEU A 215 -7.29 17.99 -23.63
N TYR A 216 -8.00 18.59 -24.59
CA TYR A 216 -8.11 18.06 -25.94
C TYR A 216 -6.75 17.99 -26.65
N LEU A 217 -5.93 19.04 -26.55
CA LEU A 217 -4.57 19.04 -27.08
C LEU A 217 -3.71 17.93 -26.47
N VAL A 218 -3.80 17.74 -25.14
CA VAL A 218 -3.07 16.66 -24.46
C VAL A 218 -3.59 15.29 -24.90
N LYS A 219 -4.91 15.11 -25.10
CA LYS A 219 -5.50 13.86 -25.61
C LYS A 219 -5.01 13.48 -27.01
N CYS A 220 -4.85 14.47 -27.89
CA CYS A 220 -4.37 14.29 -29.27
C CYS A 220 -2.85 14.09 -29.40
N GLY A 221 -2.11 14.12 -28.29
CA GLY A 221 -0.67 13.88 -28.29
C GLY A 221 -0.27 12.45 -28.74
N THR A 222 1.03 12.20 -28.79
CA THR A 222 1.58 10.91 -29.25
C THR A 222 1.23 9.76 -28.30
N SER A 223 0.88 8.61 -28.87
CA SER A 223 0.75 7.34 -28.15
C SER A 223 1.79 6.34 -28.66
N HIS A 224 2.35 5.54 -27.75
CA HIS A 224 3.26 4.45 -28.12
C HIS A 224 2.47 3.25 -28.66
N ILE A 225 3.02 2.58 -29.68
CA ILE A 225 2.36 1.45 -30.36
C ILE A 225 2.10 0.26 -29.43
N THR A 226 2.91 0.11 -28.37
CA THR A 226 2.84 -0.96 -27.37
C THR A 226 1.83 -0.70 -26.26
N CYS A 227 1.27 0.51 -26.19
CA CYS A 227 0.32 0.91 -25.16
C CYS A 227 -1.13 0.61 -25.58
N PRO A 228 -1.93 -0.03 -24.72
CA PRO A 228 -3.30 -0.44 -25.04
C PRO A 228 -4.35 0.67 -24.89
N HIS A 229 -3.99 1.84 -24.36
CA HIS A 229 -4.93 2.94 -24.13
C HIS A 229 -5.31 3.68 -25.44
N PRO A 230 -6.53 4.22 -25.55
CA PRO A 230 -7.02 4.90 -26.75
C PRO A 230 -6.48 6.34 -26.91
N TYR A 231 -6.16 7.02 -25.81
CA TYR A 231 -5.66 8.40 -25.80
C TYR A 231 -4.12 8.48 -25.82
N SER A 232 -3.55 9.69 -25.83
CA SER A 232 -2.10 9.88 -25.66
C SER A 232 -1.56 9.28 -24.33
N CYS A 233 -0.29 8.86 -24.32
CA CYS A 233 0.35 8.31 -23.11
C CYS A 233 0.39 9.34 -21.98
N SER A 234 0.67 10.60 -22.33
CA SER A 234 0.75 11.71 -21.39
C SER A 234 -0.61 11.98 -20.74
N TYR A 235 -1.68 11.98 -21.54
CA TYR A 235 -3.05 12.10 -21.02
C TYR A 235 -3.37 10.95 -20.07
N TYR A 236 -3.06 9.71 -20.46
CA TYR A 236 -3.33 8.52 -19.65
C TYR A 236 -2.63 8.58 -18.28
N ILE A 237 -1.34 8.94 -18.26
CA ILE A 237 -0.58 9.08 -17.01
C ILE A 237 -1.14 10.20 -16.14
N LEU A 238 -1.40 11.39 -16.71
CA LEU A 238 -1.92 12.53 -15.97
C LEU A 238 -3.32 12.27 -15.42
N GLU A 239 -4.19 11.65 -16.20
CA GLU A 239 -5.53 11.25 -15.79
C GLU A 239 -5.46 10.21 -14.66
N GLY A 240 -4.60 9.20 -14.79
CA GLY A 240 -4.39 8.18 -13.77
C GLY A 240 -3.90 8.79 -12.45
N VAL A 241 -2.81 9.55 -12.49
CA VAL A 241 -2.22 10.19 -11.31
C VAL A 241 -3.22 11.14 -10.65
N SER A 242 -3.87 12.02 -11.41
CA SER A 242 -4.79 13.02 -10.85
C SER A 242 -6.01 12.37 -10.19
N LYS A 243 -6.66 11.40 -10.86
CA LYS A 243 -7.82 10.69 -10.29
C LYS A 243 -7.44 9.94 -9.02
N LYS A 244 -6.34 9.18 -9.03
CA LYS A 244 -5.91 8.40 -7.85
C LYS A 244 -5.47 9.30 -6.70
N PHE A 245 -4.74 10.37 -6.99
CA PHE A 245 -4.37 11.37 -6.00
C PHE A 245 -5.61 11.99 -5.35
N PHE A 246 -6.62 12.37 -6.16
CA PHE A 246 -7.87 12.91 -5.64
C PHE A 246 -8.62 11.92 -4.75
N TYR A 247 -8.77 10.66 -5.18
CA TYR A 247 -9.40 9.63 -4.34
C TYR A 247 -8.64 9.41 -3.03
N GLY A 248 -7.31 9.37 -3.07
CA GLY A 248 -6.47 9.24 -1.87
C GLY A 248 -6.59 10.43 -0.92
N TYR A 249 -6.58 11.65 -1.46
CA TYR A 249 -6.74 12.89 -0.68
C TYR A 249 -8.12 12.96 -0.01
N VAL A 250 -9.19 12.69 -0.76
CA VAL A 250 -10.56 12.67 -0.21
C VAL A 250 -10.69 11.60 0.87
N PHE A 251 -10.17 10.40 0.63
CA PHE A 251 -10.20 9.32 1.62
C PHE A 251 -9.48 9.70 2.92
N GLN A 252 -8.28 10.28 2.80
CA GLN A 252 -7.49 10.74 3.94
C GLN A 252 -8.19 11.87 4.71
N LEU A 253 -8.81 12.81 3.99
CA LEU A 253 -9.60 13.87 4.57
C LEU A 253 -10.81 13.31 5.34
N CYS A 254 -11.53 12.35 4.75
CA CYS A 254 -12.66 11.68 5.41
C CYS A 254 -12.23 10.99 6.71
N ILE A 255 -11.11 10.28 6.73
CA ILE A 255 -10.58 9.65 7.95
C ILE A 255 -10.27 10.70 9.01
N LYS A 256 -9.55 11.78 8.65
CA LYS A 256 -9.22 12.84 9.61
C LYS A 256 -10.44 13.55 10.17
N LEU A 257 -11.43 13.83 9.33
CA LEU A 257 -12.71 14.42 9.77
C LEU A 257 -13.45 13.47 10.71
N PHE A 258 -13.46 12.18 10.40
CA PHE A 258 -14.14 11.19 11.23
C PHE A 258 -13.46 10.99 12.59
N LEU A 259 -12.13 10.84 12.63
CA LEU A 259 -11.38 10.65 13.87
C LEU A 259 -11.49 11.86 14.82
N ASN A 260 -11.61 13.07 14.26
CA ASN A 260 -11.76 14.30 15.03
C ASN A 260 -13.22 14.74 15.24
N VAL A 261 -14.22 13.88 14.96
CA VAL A 261 -15.64 14.25 15.00
C VAL A 261 -16.08 14.84 16.35
N LYS A 262 -15.57 14.30 17.47
CA LYS A 262 -15.89 14.81 18.83
C LYS A 262 -15.36 16.22 19.07
N GLN A 263 -14.22 16.55 18.47
CA GLN A 263 -13.61 17.88 18.58
C GLN A 263 -14.27 18.87 17.61
N ILE A 264 -14.65 18.40 16.42
CA ILE A 264 -15.39 19.18 15.41
C ILE A 264 -16.77 19.57 15.91
N MET A 265 -17.50 18.67 16.57
CA MET A 265 -18.81 19.00 17.16
C MET A 265 -18.72 20.08 18.24
N LYS A 266 -17.59 20.19 18.95
CA LYS A 266 -17.36 21.24 19.95
C LYS A 266 -16.86 22.55 19.33
N ARG A 267 -16.12 22.49 18.21
CA ARG A 267 -15.57 23.65 17.49
C ARG A 267 -15.59 23.40 15.97
N PRO A 268 -16.63 23.87 15.25
CA PRO A 268 -16.78 23.61 13.81
C PRO A 268 -15.72 24.30 12.96
N SER A 269 -15.11 25.39 13.45
CA SER A 269 -14.01 26.09 12.76
C SER A 269 -12.78 25.24 12.52
N ILE A 270 -12.57 24.18 13.30
CA ILE A 270 -11.45 23.25 13.13
C ILE A 270 -11.62 22.45 11.84
N ALA A 271 -12.85 22.08 11.44
CA ALA A 271 -13.10 21.29 10.24
C ALA A 271 -12.67 21.99 8.94
N LEU A 272 -12.78 23.32 8.89
CA LEU A 272 -12.37 24.12 7.73
C LEU A 272 -10.84 24.21 7.58
N ASN A 273 -10.09 24.02 8.66
CA ASN A 273 -8.62 24.09 8.65
C ASN A 273 -7.96 22.73 8.36
N ILE A 274 -8.65 21.61 8.59
CA ILE A 274 -8.14 20.25 8.36
C ILE A 274 -7.68 19.98 6.92
N PRO A 275 -8.37 20.44 5.85
CA PRO A 275 -7.91 20.27 4.47
C PRO A 275 -6.57 20.95 4.20
N PHE A 276 -6.33 22.10 4.84
CA PHE A 276 -5.16 22.95 4.58
C PHE A 276 -3.95 22.60 5.46
N TRP A 277 -4.07 21.62 6.35
CA TRP A 277 -2.93 21.20 7.15
C TRP A 277 -1.88 20.49 6.28
N PRO A 278 -0.59 20.85 6.42
CA PRO A 278 0.50 20.22 5.65
C PRO A 278 0.58 18.71 5.90
N GLU A 279 0.17 18.25 7.09
CA GLU A 279 0.06 16.83 7.44
C GLU A 279 -1.03 16.07 6.67
N THR A 280 -2.00 16.76 6.06
CA THR A 280 -3.03 16.15 5.19
C THR A 280 -2.49 15.97 3.77
N LEU A 281 -1.66 16.91 3.30
CA LEU A 281 -1.01 16.87 1.99
C LEU A 281 0.22 15.93 1.95
N ARG A 282 0.99 15.84 3.04
CA ARG A 282 2.19 14.98 3.14
C ARG A 282 1.89 13.49 2.91
N LEU A 283 0.73 13.00 3.35
CA LEU A 283 0.32 11.61 3.16
C LEU A 283 -0.18 11.32 1.73
N SER A 284 -0.68 12.32 1.01
CA SER A 284 -1.07 12.19 -0.39
C SER A 284 0.15 12.12 -1.32
N VAL A 285 1.30 12.63 -0.87
CA VAL A 285 2.61 12.59 -1.54
C VAL A 285 3.48 11.46 -0.96
N ALA A 286 2.89 10.39 -0.42
CA ALA A 286 3.60 9.31 0.25
C ALA A 286 4.51 8.51 -0.70
N GLY A 287 5.70 9.05 -0.92
CA GLY A 287 6.89 8.43 -1.52
C GLY A 287 8.18 8.97 -0.90
N LYS A 288 8.13 9.69 0.24
CA LYS A 288 9.31 10.06 1.02
C LYS A 288 9.00 10.00 2.52
N ASP A 289 9.36 8.85 3.09
CA ASP A 289 10.25 8.78 4.24
C ASP A 289 9.76 9.34 5.59
N THR A 290 9.04 8.50 6.33
CA THR A 290 8.86 8.62 7.79
C THR A 290 9.87 7.80 8.59
N ARG A 291 10.91 7.26 7.96
CA ARG A 291 11.95 6.46 8.65
C ARG A 291 13.17 7.31 9.04
N ASN A 292 13.44 8.42 8.35
CA ASN A 292 14.57 9.31 8.68
C ASN A 292 14.36 10.29 9.85
N GLN A 293 13.13 10.52 10.34
CA GLN A 293 12.94 11.41 11.51
C GLN A 293 13.27 10.75 12.86
N ARG A 294 13.36 9.42 12.94
CA ARG A 294 13.75 8.74 14.20
C ARG A 294 15.26 8.46 14.32
N ILE A 295 16.00 8.52 13.21
CA ILE A 295 17.46 8.28 13.23
C ILE A 295 18.22 9.61 13.48
N LEU A 296 17.67 10.74 13.04
CA LEU A 296 18.27 12.06 13.28
C LEU A 296 18.13 12.56 14.73
N HIS A 297 17.25 11.98 15.55
CA HIS A 297 17.14 12.34 16.97
C HIS A 297 18.09 11.55 17.88
N CYS A 298 18.77 10.52 17.36
CA CYS A 298 19.80 9.75 18.10
C CYS A 298 21.24 10.07 17.65
N GLN A 299 21.45 10.85 16.59
CA GLN A 299 22.79 11.25 16.12
C GLN A 299 23.14 12.73 16.36
N LEU A 300 22.28 13.49 17.05
CA LEU A 300 22.46 14.92 17.34
C LEU A 300 22.45 15.25 18.84
N SER A 301 22.93 14.34 19.68
CA SER A 301 23.43 14.71 21.01
C SER A 301 24.94 14.45 21.09
N PRO A 302 25.79 15.28 20.44
CA PRO A 302 27.20 15.31 20.74
C PRO A 302 27.42 16.19 21.98
N LEU A 303 28.27 15.69 22.89
CA LEU A 303 29.31 16.47 23.57
C LEU A 303 29.00 17.96 23.81
N VAL A 304 28.35 18.30 24.92
CA VAL A 304 28.73 19.43 25.79
C VAL A 304 28.32 19.06 27.23
N SER A 305 29.31 19.08 28.13
CA SER A 305 29.32 18.74 29.56
C SER A 305 29.58 17.26 29.89
#